data_AF-A0A3N5U540-F1
#
_entry.id   AF-A0A3N5U540-F1
#
_cell.length_a   1.000
_cell.length_b   1.000
_cell.length_c   1.000
_cell.angle_alpha   90.00
_cell.angle_beta   90.00
_cell.angle_gamma   90.00
#
_symmetry.space_group_name_H-M   'P 1'
#
loop_
_entity.id
_entity.type
_entity.pdbx_description
1 polymer ?
#
loop_
_entity_poly.entity_id
_entity_poly.type
_entity_poly.pdbx_seq_one_letter_code
_entity_poly.pdbx_strand_id
1 'polypeptide(L)' 'MKPQNKSRKENIPVAIIGIGCLFPGSAGLKEFWRLLFQGKDAITDIPGTHWSPEDYFDNDP' A
#
# COMPACT_ATOMS: atom_id res chain seq x y z
N MET A 1 -5.31 -37.73 -35.79
CA MET A 1 -4.42 -36.85 -35.00
C MET A 1 -5.29 -35.76 -34.40
N LYS A 2 -5.49 -35.70 -33.08
CA LYS A 2 -6.32 -34.65 -32.44
C LYS A 2 -5.48 -33.38 -32.28
N PRO A 3 -5.97 -32.18 -32.65
CA PRO A 3 -5.22 -30.96 -32.38
C PRO A 3 -5.18 -30.74 -30.87
N GLN A 4 -3.98 -30.66 -30.29
CA GLN A 4 -3.81 -30.23 -28.91
C GLN A 4 -4.12 -28.74 -28.85
N ASN A 5 -5.26 -28.40 -28.23
CA ASN A 5 -5.62 -27.01 -27.95
C ASN A 5 -4.81 -26.53 -26.73
N LYS A 6 -3.55 -26.14 -26.96
CA LYS A 6 -2.81 -25.35 -25.96
C LYS A 6 -3.42 -23.96 -25.96
N SER A 7 -4.27 -23.65 -24.97
CA SER A 7 -4.67 -22.26 -24.74
C SER A 7 -3.42 -21.45 -24.44
N ARG A 8 -2.99 -20.63 -25.40
CA ARG A 8 -2.08 -19.53 -25.08
C ARG A 8 -2.88 -18.65 -24.13
N LYS A 9 -2.42 -18.48 -22.89
CA LYS A 9 -2.88 -17.35 -22.08
C LYS A 9 -2.43 -16.10 -22.82
N GLU A 10 -3.31 -15.53 -23.62
CA GLU A 10 -3.09 -14.23 -24.22
C GLU A 10 -2.95 -13.23 -23.07
N ASN A 11 -1.89 -12.43 -23.09
CA ASN A 11 -1.67 -11.38 -22.11
C ASN A 11 -2.65 -10.24 -22.40
N ILE A 12 -3.88 -10.38 -21.94
CA ILE A 12 -4.91 -9.35 -22.05
C ILE A 12 -4.57 -8.26 -21.02
N PRO A 13 -4.30 -7.01 -21.45
CA PRO A 13 -3.99 -5.92 -20.54
C PRO A 13 -5.21 -5.58 -19.68
N VAL A 14 -4.95 -5.24 -18.41
CA VAL A 14 -5.98 -4.81 -17.45
C VAL A 14 -5.79 -3.33 -17.16
N ALA A 15 -6.86 -2.55 -17.28
CA ALA A 15 -6.84 -1.12 -16.97
C ALA A 15 -7.17 -0.86 -15.49
N ILE A 16 -6.41 0.01 -14.85
CA ILE A 16 -6.74 0.57 -13.53
C ILE A 16 -7.61 1.81 -13.78
N ILE A 17 -8.90 1.72 -13.46
CA ILE A 17 -9.86 2.81 -13.71
C ILE A 17 -10.09 3.72 -12.50
N GLY A 18 -9.49 3.40 -11.35
CA GLY A 18 -9.60 4.18 -10.12
C GLY A 18 -8.77 3.60 -8.99
N ILE A 19 -8.54 4.41 -7.95
CA ILE A 19 -7.82 4.02 -6.74
C ILE A 19 -8.42 4.74 -5.53
N GLY A 20 -8.54 4.02 -4.41
CA GLY A 20 -8.94 4.56 -3.11
C GLY A 20 -8.10 3.92 -2.02
N CYS A 21 -7.53 4.75 -1.15
CA CYS A 21 -6.61 4.32 -0.10
C CYS A 21 -6.55 5.38 1.01
N LEU A 22 -6.24 4.94 2.22
CA LEU A 22 -5.90 5.80 3.35
C LEU A 22 -4.45 5.49 3.71
N PHE A 23 -3.56 6.47 3.52
CA PHE A 23 -2.15 6.35 3.87
C PHE A 23 -1.76 7.38 4.93
N PRO A 24 -0.80 7.04 5.82
CA PRO A 24 -0.27 7.98 6.80
C PRO A 24 0.15 9.31 6.17
N GLY A 25 -0.18 10.43 6.84
CA GLY A 25 0.17 11.76 6.36
C GLY A 25 -0.53 12.21 5.06
N SER A 26 -1.55 11.48 4.58
CA SER A 26 -2.28 11.83 3.35
C SER A 26 -3.79 11.79 3.53
N ALA A 27 -4.47 12.88 3.17
CA ALA A 27 -5.93 12.97 3.20
C ALA A 27 -6.60 12.47 1.91
N GLY A 28 -5.83 11.87 1.00
CA GLY A 28 -6.31 11.38 -0.30
C GLY A 28 -5.19 11.30 -1.34
N LEU A 29 -5.58 10.96 -2.58
CA LEU A 29 -4.65 10.63 -3.66
C LEU A 29 -3.66 11.77 -3.97
N LYS A 30 -4.11 13.02 -3.98
CA LYS A 30 -3.24 14.17 -4.28
C LYS A 30 -2.15 14.33 -3.22
N GLU A 31 -2.50 14.12 -1.96
CA GLU A 31 -1.60 14.33 -0.84
C GLU A 31 -0.62 13.17 -0.72
N PHE A 32 -1.10 11.95 -1.00
CA PHE A 32 -0.28 10.77 -1.15
C PHE A 32 0.75 10.96 -2.27
N TRP A 33 0.32 11.46 -3.44
CA TRP A 33 1.26 11.67 -4.54
C TRP A 33 2.31 12.71 -4.21
N ARG A 34 1.93 13.79 -3.52
CA ARG A 34 2.86 14.81 -3.05
C ARG A 34 3.87 14.24 -2.06
N LEU A 35 3.44 13.38 -1.13
CA LEU A 35 4.31 12.73 -0.15
C LEU A 35 5.39 11.89 -0.84
N LEU A 36 4.99 11.04 -1.78
CA LEU A 36 5.90 10.21 -2.57
C LEU A 36 6.86 11.06 -3.43
N PHE A 37 6.33 12.06 -4.14
CA PHE A 37 7.14 12.95 -4.98
C PHE A 37 8.19 13.71 -4.17
N GLN A 38 7.86 14.10 -2.94
CA GLN A 38 8.78 14.77 -2.02
C GLN A 38 9.73 13.80 -1.30
N GLY A 39 9.54 12.48 -1.41
CA GLY A 39 10.32 11.49 -0.67
C GLY A 39 10.21 11.65 0.84
N LYS A 40 9.05 12.11 1.34
CA LYS A 40 8.86 12.36 2.78
C LYS A 40 8.59 11.08 3.54
N ASP A 41 9.22 10.97 4.71
CA ASP A 41 8.88 9.95 5.69
C ASP A 41 7.53 10.28 6.36
N ALA A 42 6.68 9.27 6.49
CA ALA A 42 5.35 9.36 7.08
C ALA A 42 5.25 8.57 8.40
N ILE A 43 6.35 7.97 8.87
CA ILE A 43 6.42 7.26 10.14
C ILE A 43 6.33 8.29 11.28
N THR A 44 5.49 8.00 12.26
CA THR A 44 5.30 8.80 13.46
C THR A 44 5.28 7.89 14.68
N ASP A 45 5.36 8.49 15.87
CA ASP A 45 5.02 7.78 17.10
C ASP A 45 3.58 7.24 17.06
N ILE A 46 3.31 6.24 17.90
CA ILE A 46 1.98 5.66 18.06
C ILE A 46 1.03 6.76 18.58
N PRO A 47 -0.09 7.05 17.89
CA PRO A 47 -1.01 8.07 18.37
C PRO A 47 -1.60 7.67 19.72
N GLY A 48 -1.73 8.62 20.65
CA GLY A 48 -2.29 8.38 21.99
C GLY A 48 -3.75 7.89 22.02
N THR A 49 -4.41 7.83 20.86
CA THR A 49 -5.73 7.21 20.67
C THR A 49 -5.68 5.70 20.46
N HIS A 50 -4.47 5.11 20.34
CA HIS A 50 -4.25 3.68 20.14
C HIS A 50 -3.82 3.05 21.49
N TRP A 51 -2.82 2.18 21.48
CA TRP A 51 -2.24 1.58 22.69
C TRP A 51 -1.03 2.39 23.18
N SER A 52 -0.70 2.23 24.47
CA SER A 52 0.54 2.76 25.04
C SER A 52 1.71 1.87 24.59
N PRO A 53 2.76 2.42 23.96
CA PRO A 53 3.96 1.65 23.60
C PRO A 53 4.65 1.03 24.81
N GLU A 54 4.59 1.70 25.97
CA GLU A 54 5.24 1.30 27.22
C GLU A 54 4.71 -0.05 27.74
N ASP A 55 3.48 -0.42 27.39
CA ASP A 55 2.87 -1.69 27.78
C ASP A 55 3.47 -2.91 27.04
N TYR A 56 4.14 -2.70 25.89
CA TYR A 56 4.51 -3.79 24.97
C TYR A 56 5.94 -3.72 24.42
N PHE A 57 6.61 -2.56 24.50
CA PHE A 57 7.92 -2.38 23.90
C PHE A 57 9.01 -3.01 24.78
N ASP A 58 9.72 -3.99 24.23
CA ASP A 58 10.95 -4.56 24.80
C ASP A 58 12.14 -4.20 23.91
N ASN A 59 13.20 -3.64 24.53
CA ASN A 59 14.44 -3.30 23.82
C ASN A 59 15.38 -4.50 23.66
N ASP A 60 15.13 -5.61 24.34
CA ASP A 60 15.90 -6.88 24.26
C ASP A 60 14.92 -8.09 24.20
N PRO A 61 14.25 -8.30 23.06
CA PRO A 61 13.16 -9.26 22.89
C PRO A 61 13.57 -10.74 22.81
#